data_AF-A0A956LCB7-F1
#
_entry.id   AF-A0A956LCB7-F1
#
_cell.length_a   1.000
_cell.length_b   1.000
_cell.length_c   1.000
_cell.angle_alpha   90.00
_cell.angle_beta   90.00
_cell.angle_gamma   90.00
#
_symmetry.space_group_name_H-M   'P 1'
#
loop_
_entity.id
_entity.type
_entity.pdbx_description
1 polymer ?
#
loop_
_entity_poly.entity_id
_entity_poly.type
_entity_poly.pdbx_seq_one_letter_code
_entity_poly.pdbx_strand_id
1 'polypeptide(L)'
;MARPRTHLPTLTINDAVITARPRETVLQTALRAGVEFPNSCRVGGCGACKCRLAGGEVKELTETGYLLSAEELAQGYILACQSVPRSDVRVEVALASARGVAGRVVAQARVTHDITRLTVQLDEQLSYRAGQFANLSVEGLPGVVRSYSFATPSRPDGRLEFLVRRVPNGKLSTLINDADIIGRAVRVDGPAGDFWLRPSDAPMLLVAGGSGLASILALLRAA
;
A
#
# COMPACT_ATOMS: atom_id res chain seq x y z
N MET A 1 7.47 4.57 46.81
CA MET A 1 7.04 3.58 45.82
C MET A 1 7.80 3.80 44.53
N ALA A 2 8.75 2.93 44.20
CA ALA A 2 9.48 3.01 42.93
C ALA A 2 8.52 2.69 41.76
N ARG A 3 8.45 3.57 40.75
CA ARG A 3 7.75 3.25 39.50
C ARG A 3 8.39 1.98 38.93
N PRO A 4 7.61 0.92 38.61
CA PRO A 4 8.18 -0.25 37.98
C PRO A 4 8.83 0.19 36.66
N ARG A 5 10.09 -0.21 36.46
CA ARG A 5 10.79 -0.04 35.19
C ARG A 5 9.97 -0.75 34.14
N THR A 6 9.21 0.00 33.34
CA THR A 6 8.49 -0.55 32.19
C THR A 6 9.53 -0.97 31.17
N HIS A 7 9.88 -2.26 31.18
CA HIS A 7 10.67 -2.85 30.11
C HIS A 7 9.89 -2.61 28.81
N LEU A 8 10.47 -1.82 27.91
CA LEU A 8 9.86 -1.59 26.61
C LEU A 8 10.10 -2.83 25.75
N PRO A 9 9.06 -3.37 25.09
CA PRO A 9 9.23 -4.56 24.29
C PRO A 9 10.17 -4.31 23.11
N THR A 10 11.00 -5.31 22.82
CA THR A 10 11.89 -5.35 21.67
C THR A 10 11.16 -5.96 20.49
N LEU A 11 11.20 -5.29 19.35
CA LEU A 11 10.60 -5.73 18.10
C LEU A 11 11.70 -6.15 17.13
N THR A 12 11.71 -7.42 16.73
CA THR A 12 12.57 -7.95 15.68
C THR A 12 11.77 -8.07 14.38
N ILE A 13 12.10 -7.26 13.37
CA ILE A 13 11.47 -7.27 12.05
C ILE A 13 12.48 -7.83 11.06
N ASN A 14 12.29 -9.06 10.62
CA ASN A 14 13.32 -9.82 9.90
C ASN A 14 14.64 -9.79 10.71
N ASP A 15 15.66 -9.06 10.24
CA ASP A 15 16.95 -8.91 10.94
C ASP A 15 17.08 -7.60 11.75
N ALA A 16 16.13 -6.66 11.61
CA ALA A 16 16.18 -5.37 12.28
C ALA A 16 15.62 -5.45 13.71
N VAL A 17 16.37 -4.93 14.69
CA VAL A 17 15.97 -4.92 16.11
C VAL A 17 15.68 -3.50 16.56
N ILE A 18 14.46 -3.26 17.06
CA ILE A 18 13.94 -1.93 17.36
C ILE A 18 13.22 -1.96 18.70
N THR A 19 13.46 -0.98 19.57
CA THR A 19 12.67 -0.81 20.79
C THR A 19 11.33 -0.15 20.46
N ALA A 20 10.22 -0.80 20.84
CA ALA A 20 8.88 -0.25 20.70
C ALA A 20 8.62 0.83 21.77
N ARG A 21 7.89 1.90 21.42
CA ARG A 21 7.39 2.85 22.43
C ARG A 21 6.05 2.36 22.99
N PRO A 22 5.64 2.85 24.18
CA PRO A 22 4.35 2.49 24.74
C PRO A 22 3.20 2.77 23.75
N ARG A 23 2.33 1.78 23.55
CA ARG A 23 1.13 1.85 22.69
C ARG A 23 1.40 2.05 21.19
N GLU A 24 2.63 1.92 20.72
CA GLU A 24 2.90 1.85 19.28
C GLU A 24 2.51 0.49 18.71
N THR A 25 1.95 0.51 17.50
CA THR A 25 1.78 -0.71 16.71
C THR A 25 3.11 -1.18 16.15
N VAL A 26 3.18 -2.44 15.71
CA VAL A 26 4.32 -3.02 14.98
C VAL A 26 4.69 -2.12 13.79
N LEU A 27 3.70 -1.69 13.00
CA LEU A 27 3.94 -0.82 11.85
C LEU A 27 4.48 0.56 12.25
N GLN A 28 3.89 1.21 13.27
CA GLN A 28 4.37 2.52 13.72
C GLN A 28 5.82 2.46 14.23
N THR A 29 6.14 1.38 14.96
CA THR A 29 7.50 1.13 15.45
C THR A 29 8.49 1.00 14.29
N ALA A 30 8.15 0.21 13.26
CA ALA A 30 8.96 0.01 12.07
C ALA A 30 9.22 1.34 11.33
N LEU A 31 8.16 2.05 10.95
CA LEU A 31 8.26 3.28 10.15
C LEU A 31 8.99 4.40 10.89
N ARG A 32 8.82 4.50 12.22
CA ARG A 32 9.55 5.46 13.04
C ARG A 32 11.06 5.20 13.05
N ALA A 33 11.45 3.94 13.08
CA ALA A 33 12.86 3.54 13.06
C ALA A 33 13.46 3.52 11.65
N GLY A 34 12.69 3.91 10.62
CA GLY A 34 13.14 3.89 9.23
C GLY A 34 13.22 2.49 8.62
N VAL A 35 12.63 1.48 9.28
CA VAL A 35 12.54 0.13 8.73
C VAL A 35 11.38 0.07 7.75
N GLU A 36 11.69 -0.32 6.51
CA GLU A 36 10.67 -0.50 5.49
C GLU A 36 9.66 -1.56 5.95
N PHE A 37 8.39 -1.28 5.68
CA PHE A 37 7.31 -2.19 6.03
C PHE A 37 6.16 -1.95 5.05
N PRO A 38 5.65 -2.98 4.36
CA PRO A 38 4.48 -2.85 3.47
C PRO A 38 3.29 -2.21 4.20
N ASN A 39 2.77 -1.08 3.71
CA ASN A 39 1.59 -0.43 4.29
C ASN A 39 0.88 0.47 3.28
N SER A 40 -0.42 0.70 3.52
CA SER A 40 -1.24 1.64 2.74
C SER A 40 -2.21 2.41 3.64
N CYS A 41 -3.31 1.79 4.08
CA CYS A 41 -4.36 2.50 4.83
C CYS A 41 -4.01 2.82 6.30
N ARG A 42 -3.15 2.00 6.93
CA ARG A 42 -2.77 2.07 8.36
C ARG A 42 -3.92 1.97 9.38
N VAL A 43 -5.13 1.67 8.94
CA VAL A 43 -6.34 1.55 9.76
C VAL A 43 -6.91 0.13 9.78
N GLY A 44 -6.15 -0.84 9.29
CA GLY A 44 -6.57 -2.24 9.28
C GLY A 44 -7.49 -2.63 8.14
N GLY A 45 -7.76 -1.76 7.16
CA GLY A 45 -8.72 -2.05 6.07
C GLY A 45 -8.14 -2.62 4.77
N CYS A 46 -6.81 -2.61 4.57
CA CYS A 46 -6.20 -2.92 3.25
C CYS A 46 -5.37 -4.21 3.19
N GLY A 47 -5.08 -4.86 4.31
CA GLY A 47 -4.23 -6.07 4.37
C GLY A 47 -2.74 -5.87 4.00
N ALA A 48 -2.35 -4.74 3.40
CA ALA A 48 -0.99 -4.49 2.93
C ALA A 48 0.12 -4.67 3.99
N CYS A 49 -0.18 -4.46 5.27
CA CYS A 49 0.78 -4.65 6.38
C CYS A 49 0.72 -6.05 7.00
N LYS A 50 0.15 -7.02 6.29
CA LYS A 50 0.11 -8.42 6.73
C LYS A 50 1.53 -8.94 6.89
N CYS A 51 1.82 -9.51 8.06
CA CYS A 51 3.08 -10.15 8.38
C CYS A 51 2.83 -11.37 9.27
N ARG A 52 3.82 -12.25 9.38
CA ARG A 52 3.74 -13.43 10.24
C ARG A 52 4.33 -13.11 11.60
N LEU A 53 3.59 -13.37 12.67
CA LEU A 53 4.08 -13.33 14.04
C LEU A 53 4.90 -14.62 14.30
N ALA A 54 6.22 -14.51 14.23
CA ALA A 54 7.13 -15.63 14.44
C ALA A 54 7.42 -15.91 15.92
N GLY A 55 7.14 -14.95 16.81
CA GLY A 55 7.24 -15.15 18.24
C GLY A 55 6.78 -13.93 19.05
N GLY A 56 6.40 -14.18 20.30
CA GLY A 56 5.88 -13.16 21.21
C GLY A 56 4.36 -12.98 21.11
N GLU A 57 3.85 -11.96 21.79
CA GLU A 57 2.44 -11.66 21.90
C GLU A 57 2.11 -10.22 21.47
N VAL A 58 1.00 -10.06 20.76
CA VAL A 58 0.47 -8.76 20.36
C VAL A 58 -0.98 -8.61 20.81
N LYS A 59 -1.38 -7.37 21.09
CA LYS A 59 -2.77 -6.99 21.28
C LYS A 59 -3.31 -6.40 19.98
N GLU A 60 -4.37 -6.99 19.45
CA GLU A 60 -5.09 -6.39 18.33
C GLU A 60 -5.92 -5.18 18.77
N LEU A 61 -5.90 -4.12 17.97
CA LEU A 61 -6.70 -2.91 18.18
C LEU A 61 -8.09 -3.03 17.54
N THR A 62 -8.22 -3.85 16.50
CA THR A 62 -9.45 -4.15 15.77
C THR A 62 -9.44 -5.63 15.39
N GLU A 63 -10.62 -6.23 15.23
CA GLU A 63 -10.74 -7.63 14.80
C GLU A 63 -10.14 -7.80 13.40
N THR A 64 -9.17 -8.69 13.21
CA THR A 64 -8.50 -8.89 11.91
C THR A 64 -9.18 -9.93 11.01
N GLY A 65 -10.15 -10.67 11.54
CA GLY A 65 -10.79 -11.82 10.88
C GLY A 65 -11.59 -11.54 9.61
N TYR A 66 -11.89 -10.27 9.30
CA TYR A 66 -12.54 -9.92 8.02
C TYR A 66 -11.55 -9.76 6.86
N LEU A 67 -10.24 -9.73 7.12
CA LEU A 67 -9.20 -9.62 6.09
C LEU A 67 -8.25 -10.81 6.03
N LEU A 68 -8.07 -11.52 7.15
CA LEU A 68 -7.25 -12.71 7.22
C LEU A 68 -8.17 -13.93 7.19
N SER A 69 -7.87 -14.88 6.31
CA SER A 69 -8.52 -16.18 6.29
C SER A 69 -8.26 -16.94 7.60
N ALA A 70 -9.12 -17.91 7.91
CA ALA A 70 -8.94 -18.77 9.09
C ALA A 70 -7.58 -19.50 9.07
N GLU A 71 -7.11 -19.89 7.89
CA GLU A 71 -5.80 -20.51 7.68
C GLU A 71 -4.66 -19.54 8.00
N GLU A 72 -4.74 -18.29 7.55
CA GLU A 72 -3.74 -17.26 7.85
C GLU A 72 -3.68 -16.95 9.34
N LEU A 73 -4.83 -16.83 10.01
CA LEU A 73 -4.89 -16.66 11.46
C LEU A 73 -4.24 -17.85 12.18
N ALA A 74 -4.53 -19.08 11.74
CA ALA A 74 -3.92 -20.30 12.29
C ALA A 74 -2.40 -20.37 12.06
N GLN A 75 -1.91 -19.77 10.98
CA GLN A 75 -0.47 -19.64 10.68
C GLN A 75 0.21 -18.45 11.40
N GLY A 76 -0.53 -17.72 12.24
CA GLY A 76 0.00 -16.60 13.03
C GLY A 76 0.18 -15.31 12.22
N TYR A 77 -0.55 -15.13 11.11
CA TYR A 77 -0.56 -13.85 10.42
C TYR A 77 -1.32 -12.79 11.21
N ILE A 78 -0.77 -11.57 11.21
CA ILE A 78 -1.32 -10.41 11.87
C ILE A 78 -1.29 -9.19 10.93
N LEU A 79 -2.07 -8.15 11.24
CA LEU A 79 -1.95 -6.85 10.59
C LEU A 79 -1.06 -5.92 11.43
N ALA A 80 0.17 -5.66 10.98
CA ALA A 80 1.13 -4.87 11.75
C ALA A 80 0.62 -3.46 12.14
N CYS A 81 -0.29 -2.86 11.37
CA CYS A 81 -0.89 -1.56 11.70
C CYS A 81 -1.97 -1.62 12.79
N GLN A 82 -2.40 -2.81 13.20
CA GLN A 82 -3.42 -3.04 14.23
C GLN A 82 -2.90 -3.90 15.38
N SER A 83 -1.61 -4.26 15.40
CA SER A 83 -1.02 -5.09 16.44
C SER A 83 -0.06 -4.29 17.32
N VAL A 84 -0.34 -4.21 18.63
CA VAL A 84 0.50 -3.56 19.65
C VAL A 84 1.28 -4.62 20.42
N PRO A 85 2.62 -4.60 20.46
CA PRO A 85 3.41 -5.58 21.21
C PRO A 85 3.08 -5.61 22.71
N ARG A 86 2.90 -6.82 23.26
CA ARG A 86 2.72 -7.09 24.70
C ARG A 86 3.98 -7.66 25.36
N SER A 87 4.78 -8.38 24.58
CA SER A 87 6.09 -8.90 24.94
C SER A 87 7.12 -8.46 23.90
N ASP A 88 8.35 -8.94 24.02
CA ASP A 88 9.27 -8.96 22.89
C ASP A 88 8.62 -9.76 21.74
N VAL A 89 8.66 -9.20 20.53
CA VAL A 89 7.92 -9.71 19.38
C VAL A 89 8.87 -9.87 18.20
N ARG A 90 8.79 -11.01 17.51
CA ARG A 90 9.45 -11.25 16.23
C ARG A 90 8.40 -11.34 15.14
N VAL A 91 8.52 -10.50 14.13
CA VAL A 91 7.69 -10.54 12.93
C VAL A 91 8.53 -10.81 11.70
N GLU A 92 8.00 -11.65 10.83
CA GLU A 92 8.54 -11.91 9.51
C GLU A 92 7.62 -11.27 8.48
N VAL A 93 8.21 -10.42 7.64
CA VAL A 93 7.48 -9.73 6.60
C VAL A 93 8.25 -9.85 5.30
N ALA A 94 7.53 -10.25 4.25
CA ALA A 94 8.06 -10.15 2.90
C ALA A 94 8.16 -8.66 2.57
N LEU A 95 9.34 -8.09 2.80
CA LEU A 95 9.69 -6.79 2.26
C LEU A 95 9.74 -6.99 0.75
N ALA A 96 8.71 -6.52 0.06
CA ALA A 96 8.72 -6.54 -1.38
C ALA A 96 9.96 -5.77 -1.82
N SER A 97 10.97 -6.48 -2.33
CA SER A 97 11.99 -5.89 -3.19
C SER A 97 11.32 -5.54 -4.51
N ALA A 98 10.32 -4.66 -4.47
CA ALA A 98 9.67 -4.19 -5.68
C ALA A 98 10.77 -3.45 -6.45
N ARG A 99 11.34 -4.10 -7.46
CA ARG A 99 12.18 -3.44 -8.44
C ARG A 99 11.28 -2.40 -9.09
N GLY A 100 11.43 -1.15 -8.69
CA GLY A 100 10.73 -0.06 -9.32
C GLY A 100 11.03 -0.05 -10.81
N VAL A 101 9.97 -0.07 -11.61
CA VAL A 101 10.07 -0.01 -13.05
C VAL A 101 10.09 1.47 -13.44
N ALA A 102 11.08 1.85 -14.24
CA ALA A 102 11.17 3.18 -14.80
C ALA A 102 10.13 3.35 -15.93
N GLY A 103 9.73 4.60 -16.17
CA GLY A 103 8.82 4.92 -17.26
C GLY A 103 8.67 6.43 -17.43
N ARG A 104 7.70 6.80 -18.26
CA ARG A 104 7.38 8.21 -18.55
C ARG A 104 5.89 8.46 -18.62
N VAL A 105 5.48 9.67 -18.27
CA VAL A 105 4.11 10.14 -18.54
C VAL A 105 3.93 10.33 -20.05
N VAL A 106 2.97 9.64 -20.64
CA VAL A 106 2.68 9.71 -22.09
C VAL A 106 1.34 10.36 -22.40
N ALA A 107 0.42 10.44 -21.43
CA ALA A 107 -0.79 11.22 -21.56
C ALA A 107 -1.30 11.68 -20.19
N GLN A 108 -1.96 12.84 -20.18
CA GLN A 108 -2.54 13.44 -18.99
C GLN A 108 -3.86 14.11 -19.40
N ALA A 109 -4.95 13.76 -18.74
CA ALA A 109 -6.27 14.29 -19.08
C ALA A 109 -7.10 14.56 -17.82
N ARG A 110 -7.62 15.78 -17.69
CA ARG A 110 -8.55 16.11 -16.61
C ARG A 110 -9.90 15.44 -16.86
N VAL A 111 -10.38 14.62 -15.91
CA VAL A 111 -11.61 13.83 -16.05
C VAL A 111 -12.75 14.34 -15.15
N THR A 112 -12.42 15.07 -14.09
CA THR A 112 -13.37 15.84 -13.27
C THR A 112 -12.74 17.18 -12.90
N HIS A 113 -13.46 18.01 -12.12
CA HIS A 113 -12.90 19.27 -11.59
C HIS A 113 -11.64 19.07 -10.71
N ASP A 114 -11.46 17.87 -10.12
CA ASP A 114 -10.39 17.57 -9.17
C ASP A 114 -9.69 16.22 -9.41
N ILE A 115 -9.94 15.52 -10.52
CA ILE A 115 -9.29 14.24 -10.85
C ILE A 115 -8.68 14.32 -12.25
N THR A 116 -7.42 13.90 -12.33
CA THR A 116 -6.67 13.75 -13.58
C THR A 116 -6.37 12.28 -13.84
N ARG A 117 -6.66 11.81 -15.05
CA ARG A 117 -6.17 10.54 -15.56
C ARG A 117 -4.73 10.72 -16.03
N LEU A 118 -3.83 9.95 -15.44
CA LEU A 118 -2.41 9.93 -15.80
C LEU A 118 -2.10 8.60 -16.49
N THR A 119 -1.51 8.65 -17.68
CA THR A 119 -1.07 7.46 -18.42
C THR A 119 0.45 7.40 -18.42
N VAL A 120 0.98 6.27 -17.98
CA VAL A 120 2.41 6.02 -17.88
C VAL A 120 2.78 4.89 -18.83
N GLN A 121 3.81 5.10 -19.64
CA GLN A 121 4.48 4.05 -20.39
C GLN A 121 5.68 3.57 -19.56
N LEU A 122 5.70 2.28 -19.23
CA LEU A 122 6.86 1.68 -18.57
C LEU A 122 7.91 1.24 -19.60
N ASP A 123 9.17 1.23 -19.15
CA ASP A 123 10.32 0.74 -19.91
C ASP A 123 10.37 -0.79 -19.91
N GLU A 124 9.84 -1.42 -18.86
CA GLU A 124 9.68 -2.88 -18.73
C GLU A 124 8.24 -3.23 -18.37
N GLN A 125 7.82 -4.45 -18.70
CA GLN A 125 6.45 -4.89 -18.39
C GLN A 125 6.29 -5.10 -16.87
N LEU A 126 5.20 -4.56 -16.32
CA LEU A 126 4.76 -4.83 -14.96
C LEU A 126 3.47 -5.67 -14.97
N SER A 127 3.58 -6.90 -14.46
CA SER A 127 2.41 -7.78 -14.26
C SER A 127 1.72 -7.47 -12.94
N TYR A 128 0.40 -7.32 -12.95
CA TYR A 128 -0.40 -7.03 -11.76
C TYR A 128 -1.86 -7.51 -11.92
N ARG A 129 -2.57 -7.68 -10.79
CA ARG A 129 -3.99 -8.03 -10.78
C ARG A 129 -4.86 -6.77 -10.77
N ALA A 130 -5.97 -6.79 -11.49
CA ALA A 130 -6.94 -5.70 -11.48
C ALA A 130 -7.42 -5.42 -10.04
N GLY A 131 -7.37 -4.15 -9.64
CA GLY A 131 -7.67 -3.69 -8.28
C GLY A 131 -6.43 -3.38 -7.42
N GLN A 132 -5.27 -3.93 -7.76
CA GLN A 132 -4.01 -3.61 -7.08
C GLN A 132 -3.57 -2.15 -7.32
N PHE A 133 -2.53 -1.74 -6.60
CA PHE A 133 -1.93 -0.42 -6.71
C PHE A 133 -0.41 -0.50 -6.87
N ALA A 134 0.20 0.63 -7.18
CA ALA A 134 1.64 0.82 -7.09
C ALA A 134 1.98 2.14 -6.40
N ASN A 135 3.20 2.23 -5.91
CA ASN A 135 3.78 3.47 -5.43
C ASN A 135 4.39 4.22 -6.61
N LEU A 136 3.98 5.47 -6.79
CA LEU A 136 4.43 6.35 -7.86
C LEU A 136 5.32 7.45 -7.28
N SER A 137 6.45 7.68 -7.96
CA SER A 137 7.24 8.90 -7.82
C SER A 137 7.48 9.52 -9.20
N VAL A 138 7.60 10.85 -9.22
CA VAL A 138 7.71 11.65 -10.45
C VAL A 138 8.90 12.59 -10.35
N GLU A 139 9.60 12.76 -11.45
CA GLU A 139 10.67 13.74 -11.62
C GLU A 139 10.26 15.15 -11.15
N GLY A 140 11.14 15.78 -10.38
CA GLY A 140 10.90 17.10 -9.77
C GLY A 140 10.30 17.04 -8.35
N LEU A 141 10.04 15.86 -7.79
CA LEU A 141 9.59 15.69 -6.40
C LEU A 141 10.41 14.61 -5.65
N PRO A 142 11.69 14.89 -5.32
CA PRO A 142 12.54 13.93 -4.63
C PRO A 142 11.96 13.53 -3.27
N GLY A 143 11.99 12.22 -2.98
CA GLY A 143 11.47 11.65 -1.72
C GLY A 143 9.95 11.65 -1.58
N VAL A 144 9.18 12.09 -2.59
CA VAL A 144 7.72 12.05 -2.56
C VAL A 144 7.22 10.82 -3.31
N VAL A 145 6.76 9.84 -2.55
CA VAL A 145 6.18 8.60 -3.07
C VAL A 145 4.73 8.47 -2.59
N ARG A 146 3.79 8.14 -3.48
CA ARG A 146 2.38 7.91 -3.10
C ARG A 146 1.78 6.71 -3.81
N SER A 147 0.88 6.02 -3.13
CA SER A 147 0.16 4.87 -3.67
C SER A 147 -1.01 5.31 -4.55
N TYR A 148 -1.12 4.75 -5.75
CA TYR A 148 -2.25 4.92 -6.67
C TYR A 148 -2.67 3.59 -7.25
N SER A 149 -3.97 3.28 -7.20
CA SER A 149 -4.55 2.08 -7.81
C SER A 149 -4.45 2.13 -9.33
N PHE A 150 -4.16 1.00 -9.95
CA PHE A 150 -4.26 0.88 -11.40
C PHE A 150 -5.72 1.04 -11.83
N ALA A 151 -5.95 1.80 -12.90
CA ALA A 151 -7.28 2.06 -13.47
C ALA A 151 -7.63 1.12 -14.65
N THR A 152 -6.70 0.24 -15.01
CA THR A 152 -6.84 -0.76 -16.08
C THR A 152 -6.29 -2.11 -15.63
N PRO A 153 -6.75 -3.23 -16.21
CA PRO A 153 -6.06 -4.51 -16.11
C PRO A 153 -4.62 -4.41 -16.63
N SER A 154 -3.75 -5.34 -16.23
CA SER A 154 -2.38 -5.42 -16.75
C SER A 154 -2.39 -5.65 -18.25
N ARG A 155 -1.57 -4.89 -18.97
CA ARG A 155 -1.47 -4.90 -20.44
C ARG A 155 -0.08 -5.37 -20.89
N PRO A 156 0.03 -6.08 -22.03
CA PRO A 156 1.32 -6.47 -22.60
C PRO A 156 2.18 -5.28 -23.05
N ASP A 157 1.55 -4.15 -23.40
CA ASP A 157 2.23 -2.95 -23.92
C ASP A 157 2.91 -2.11 -22.82
N GLY A 158 2.84 -2.52 -21.55
CA GLY A 158 3.44 -1.80 -20.42
C GLY A 158 2.76 -0.46 -20.09
N ARG A 159 1.58 -0.18 -20.65
CA ARG A 159 0.86 1.07 -20.42
C ARG A 159 -0.04 0.97 -19.19
N LEU A 160 0.19 1.88 -18.24
CA LEU A 160 -0.56 2.00 -16.99
C LEU A 160 -1.45 3.24 -17.00
N GLU A 161 -2.60 3.17 -16.36
CA GLU A 161 -3.48 4.33 -16.10
C GLU A 161 -3.72 4.48 -14.59
N PHE A 162 -3.70 5.73 -14.11
CA PHE A 162 -4.03 6.10 -12.73
C PHE A 162 -5.09 7.22 -12.73
N LEU A 163 -5.97 7.24 -11.73
CA LEU A 163 -6.85 8.38 -11.46
C LEU A 163 -6.39 9.12 -10.20
N VAL A 164 -5.88 10.33 -10.37
CA VAL A 164 -5.23 11.09 -9.31
C VAL A 164 -6.11 12.26 -8.91
N ARG A 165 -6.75 12.15 -7.74
CA ARG A 165 -7.50 13.25 -7.14
C ARG A 165 -6.56 14.30 -6.55
N ARG A 166 -6.87 15.58 -6.75
CA ARG A 166 -6.20 16.71 -6.12
C ARG A 166 -6.52 16.74 -4.63
N VAL A 167 -5.49 16.58 -3.80
CA VAL A 167 -5.61 16.68 -2.34
C VAL A 167 -5.01 18.01 -1.88
N PRO A 168 -5.71 18.82 -1.06
CA PRO A 168 -5.15 20.03 -0.47
C PRO A 168 -3.80 19.77 0.20
N ASN A 169 -2.81 20.62 -0.08
CA ASN A 169 -1.42 20.50 0.41
C ASN A 169 -0.67 19.22 -0.03
N GLY A 170 -1.25 18.40 -0.91
CA GLY A 170 -0.62 17.19 -1.42
C GLY A 170 0.39 17.50 -2.52
N LYS A 171 1.69 17.27 -2.27
CA LYS A 171 2.77 17.61 -3.24
C LYS A 171 2.57 16.96 -4.62
N LEU A 172 2.48 15.63 -4.66
CA LEU A 172 2.39 14.88 -5.93
C LEU A 172 1.02 15.05 -6.61
N SER A 173 -0.08 15.00 -5.85
CA SER A 173 -1.42 15.21 -6.40
C SER A 173 -1.59 16.62 -6.98
N THR A 174 -0.97 17.63 -6.37
CA THR A 174 -1.00 19.01 -6.87
C THR A 174 -0.21 19.10 -8.17
N LEU A 175 1.02 18.56 -8.23
CA LEU A 175 1.81 18.54 -9.46
C LEU A 175 1.04 17.89 -10.63
N ILE A 176 0.45 16.72 -10.40
CA ILE A 176 -0.30 15.98 -11.43
C ILE A 176 -1.59 16.71 -11.86
N ASN A 177 -2.20 17.52 -11.00
CA ASN A 177 -3.46 18.19 -11.35
C ASN A 177 -3.26 19.62 -11.87
N ASP A 178 -2.18 20.31 -11.49
CA ASP A 178 -2.01 21.75 -11.70
C ASP A 178 -0.89 22.07 -12.73
N ALA A 179 -0.07 21.09 -13.15
CA ALA A 179 0.97 21.27 -14.15
C ALA A 179 0.88 20.23 -15.28
N ASP A 180 1.38 20.60 -16.47
CA ASP A 180 1.68 19.63 -17.53
C ASP A 180 2.97 18.88 -17.18
N ILE A 181 2.86 17.56 -17.06
CA ILE A 181 3.97 16.68 -16.73
C ILE A 181 4.20 15.60 -17.80
N ILE A 182 3.61 15.73 -18.98
CA ILE A 182 3.88 14.82 -20.10
C ILE A 182 5.39 14.82 -20.41
N GLY A 183 5.95 13.63 -20.62
CA GLY A 183 7.38 13.41 -20.88
C GLY A 183 8.25 13.23 -19.64
N ARG A 184 7.78 13.64 -18.45
CA ARG A 184 8.55 13.49 -17.20
C ARG A 184 8.81 12.03 -16.87
N ALA A 185 9.99 11.78 -16.32
CA ALA A 185 10.34 10.46 -15.84
C ALA A 185 9.52 10.11 -14.58
N VAL A 186 9.13 8.85 -14.48
CA VAL A 186 8.43 8.29 -13.32
C VAL A 186 9.04 6.96 -12.92
N ARG A 187 8.87 6.61 -11.64
CA ARG A 187 9.19 5.28 -11.13
C ARG A 187 7.95 4.69 -10.49
N VAL A 188 7.67 3.45 -10.84
CA VAL A 188 6.51 2.69 -10.37
C VAL A 188 7.01 1.48 -9.57
N ASP A 189 6.87 1.54 -8.25
CA ASP A 189 7.23 0.44 -7.34
C ASP A 189 5.96 -0.34 -6.97
N GLY A 190 5.83 -1.57 -7.48
CA GLY A 190 4.65 -2.42 -7.28
C GLY A 190 4.74 -3.73 -8.07
N PRO A 191 3.62 -4.48 -8.23
CA PRO A 191 2.31 -4.18 -7.65
C PRO A 191 2.25 -4.46 -6.14
N ALA A 192 1.27 -3.85 -5.48
CA ALA A 192 0.96 -4.06 -4.08
C ALA A 192 -0.57 -4.07 -3.83
N GLY A 193 -0.96 -4.57 -2.67
CA GLY A 193 -2.36 -4.67 -2.24
C GLY A 193 -3.02 -6.00 -2.59
N ASP A 194 -4.05 -6.34 -1.82
CA ASP A 194 -4.79 -7.61 -1.94
C ASP A 194 -6.25 -7.43 -2.43
N PHE A 195 -6.59 -6.20 -2.83
CA PHE A 195 -7.87 -5.89 -3.46
C PHE A 195 -7.85 -6.32 -4.92
N TRP A 196 -8.39 -7.51 -5.21
CA TRP A 196 -8.56 -8.04 -6.57
C TRP A 196 -9.71 -9.06 -6.57
N LEU A 197 -10.36 -9.25 -7.72
CA LEU A 197 -11.50 -10.14 -7.84
C LEU A 197 -11.10 -11.61 -7.62
N ARG A 198 -11.70 -12.28 -6.66
CA ARG A 198 -11.58 -13.73 -6.49
C ARG A 198 -12.55 -14.43 -7.45
N PRO A 199 -12.17 -15.58 -8.06
CA PRO A 199 -13.08 -16.38 -8.87
C PRO A 199 -14.35 -16.71 -8.07
N SER A 200 -15.51 -16.37 -8.62
CA SER A 200 -16.82 -16.63 -8.03
C SER A 200 -17.92 -16.36 -9.07
N ASP A 201 -19.01 -17.11 -8.99
CA ASP A 201 -20.22 -16.88 -9.80
C ASP A 201 -21.25 -16.01 -9.08
N ALA A 202 -20.95 -15.55 -7.86
CA ALA A 202 -21.86 -14.72 -7.08
C ALA A 202 -21.97 -13.30 -7.68
N PRO A 203 -23.15 -12.64 -7.58
CA PRO A 203 -23.32 -11.28 -8.05
C PRO A 203 -22.39 -10.29 -7.31
N MET A 204 -21.81 -9.36 -8.05
CA MET A 204 -20.88 -8.36 -7.52
C MET A 204 -21.57 -7.02 -7.24
N LEU A 205 -21.39 -6.48 -6.04
CA LEU A 205 -21.72 -5.08 -5.70
C LEU A 205 -20.42 -4.29 -5.53
N LEU A 206 -20.20 -3.31 -6.40
CA LEU A 206 -19.03 -2.42 -6.37
C LEU A 206 -19.46 -1.00 -6.04
N VAL A 207 -18.90 -0.42 -4.98
CA VAL A 207 -19.18 0.96 -4.55
C VAL A 207 -17.87 1.74 -4.51
N ALA A 208 -17.84 2.90 -5.18
CA ALA A 208 -16.68 3.78 -5.19
C ALA A 208 -17.09 5.25 -5.12
N GLY A 209 -16.19 6.08 -4.59
CA GLY A 209 -16.32 7.54 -4.58
C GLY A 209 -15.03 8.21 -5.00
N GLY A 210 -15.13 9.27 -5.82
CA GLY A 210 -13.98 10.02 -6.33
C GLY A 210 -12.96 9.13 -7.05
N SER A 211 -11.68 9.26 -6.72
CA SER A 211 -10.60 8.47 -7.33
C SER A 211 -10.64 6.98 -6.98
N GLY A 212 -11.45 6.55 -6.01
CA GLY A 212 -11.69 5.13 -5.72
C GLY A 212 -12.27 4.37 -6.91
N LEU A 213 -12.83 5.07 -7.90
CA LEU A 213 -13.30 4.50 -9.15
C LEU A 213 -12.18 3.80 -9.96
N ALA A 214 -10.90 4.15 -9.74
CA ALA A 214 -9.78 3.54 -10.47
C ALA A 214 -9.76 2.00 -10.34
N SER A 215 -9.77 1.48 -9.12
CA SER A 215 -9.72 0.03 -8.89
C SER A 215 -10.98 -0.66 -9.41
N ILE A 216 -12.15 -0.03 -9.28
CA ILE A 216 -13.41 -0.54 -9.82
C ILE A 216 -13.38 -0.63 -11.35
N LEU A 217 -12.86 0.39 -12.04
CA LEU A 217 -12.69 0.34 -13.51
C LEU A 217 -11.75 -0.77 -13.93
N ALA A 218 -10.66 -0.99 -13.19
CA ALA A 218 -9.75 -2.09 -13.49
C ALA A 218 -10.46 -3.45 -13.35
N LEU A 219 -11.25 -3.66 -12.29
CA LEU A 219 -12.01 -4.89 -12.07
C LEU A 219 -13.05 -5.11 -13.18
N LEU A 220 -13.86 -4.10 -13.50
CA LEU A 220 -14.90 -4.19 -14.52
C LEU A 220 -14.36 -4.45 -15.92
N ARG A 221 -13.13 -4.01 -16.22
CA ARG A 221 -12.46 -4.24 -17.51
C ARG A 221 -11.74 -5.59 -17.58
N ALA A 222 -11.53 -6.25 -16.44
CA ALA A 222 -10.91 -7.57 -16.35
C ALA A 222 -11.93 -8.71 -16.27
N ALA A 223 -13.18 -8.38 -15.89
CA ALA A 223 -14.30 -9.31 -15.79
C ALA A 223 -14.84 -9.71 -17.17
#